data_AF-A0A3C1Q555-F1
#
_entry.id   AF-A0A3C1Q555-F1
#
_cell.length_a   1.000
_cell.length_b   1.000
_cell.length_c   1.000
_cell.angle_alpha   90.00
_cell.angle_beta   90.00
_cell.angle_gamma   90.00
#
_symmetry.space_group_name_H-M   'P 1'
#
loop_
_entity.id
_entity.type
_entity.pdbx_description
1 polymer ?
#
loop_
_entity_poly.entity_id
_entity_poly.type
_entity_poly.pdbx_seq_one_letter_code
_entity_poly.pdbx_strand_id
1 'polypeptide(L)'
;MLSDIEIAQSTKLRPISDVARELGLAEDEIEHYGKYKAKVSLEVFDRLKNRPKGKLIYTTAITATPAGEGKTCTAVGLTQALGKLGKNTVVCIREPSLGPTFGIKGGAAGGGYSQVLPMDDINLHFTGDIHAVSTAHNLLAAMLDNHIHQGNELNINIHRVVWRR
;
A
#
# COMPACT_ATOMS: atom_id res chain seq x y z
N MET A 1 -15.62 -13.04 -20.52
CA MET A 1 -15.21 -12.96 -19.08
C MET A 1 -15.19 -11.49 -18.75
N LEU A 2 -15.72 -11.07 -17.59
CA LEU A 2 -15.65 -9.67 -17.18
C LEU A 2 -14.18 -9.24 -17.02
N SER A 3 -13.87 -8.01 -17.37
CA SER A 3 -12.58 -7.38 -17.10
C SER A 3 -12.40 -7.12 -15.61
N ASP A 4 -11.15 -6.92 -15.19
CA ASP A 4 -10.81 -6.67 -13.79
C ASP A 4 -11.56 -5.47 -13.20
N ILE A 5 -11.72 -4.40 -13.98
CA ILE A 5 -12.41 -3.18 -13.56
C ILE A 5 -13.93 -3.38 -13.47
N GLU A 6 -14.53 -4.15 -14.38
CA GLU A 6 -15.97 -4.47 -14.32
C GLU A 6 -16.28 -5.31 -13.07
N ILE A 7 -15.41 -6.26 -12.72
CA ILE A 7 -15.53 -7.04 -11.48
C ILE A 7 -15.45 -6.10 -10.27
N ALA A 8 -14.43 -5.22 -10.24
CA ALA A 8 -14.24 -4.26 -9.17
C ALA A 8 -15.46 -3.34 -8.97
N GLN A 9 -16.00 -2.77 -10.06
CA GLN A 9 -17.14 -1.85 -10.03
C GLN A 9 -18.46 -2.53 -9.65
N SER A 10 -18.64 -3.80 -10.02
CA SER A 10 -19.81 -4.59 -9.63
C SER A 10 -19.79 -5.06 -8.17
N THR A 11 -18.62 -5.01 -7.51
CA THR A 11 -18.43 -5.56 -6.17
C THR A 11 -19.04 -4.65 -5.11
N LYS A 12 -19.96 -5.19 -4.31
CA LYS A 12 -20.52 -4.50 -3.15
C LYS A 12 -19.50 -4.42 -2.02
N LEU A 13 -18.86 -3.28 -1.87
CA LEU A 13 -17.90 -3.04 -0.79
C LEU A 13 -18.59 -2.95 0.57
N ARG A 14 -17.89 -3.43 1.59
CA ARG A 14 -18.27 -3.28 2.99
C ARG A 14 -17.66 -1.99 3.55
N PRO A 15 -18.33 -1.25 4.43
CA PRO A 15 -17.72 -0.14 5.16
C PRO A 15 -16.42 -0.59 5.85
N ILE A 16 -15.38 0.23 5.76
CA ILE A 16 -14.07 -0.13 6.33
C ILE A 16 -14.12 -0.34 7.85
N SER A 17 -15.02 0.36 8.54
CA SER A 17 -15.25 0.17 9.98
C SER A 17 -15.69 -1.25 10.32
N ASP A 18 -16.48 -1.90 9.46
CA ASP A 18 -16.92 -3.27 9.70
C ASP A 18 -15.76 -4.27 9.54
N VAL A 19 -14.88 -4.02 8.56
CA VAL A 19 -13.65 -4.79 8.37
C VAL A 19 -12.70 -4.61 9.55
N ALA A 20 -12.51 -3.37 10.02
CA ALA A 20 -11.67 -3.05 11.17
C ALA A 20 -12.19 -3.73 12.46
N ARG A 21 -13.51 -3.71 12.68
CA ARG A 21 -14.16 -4.37 13.82
C ARG A 21 -13.93 -5.89 13.82
N GLU A 22 -14.01 -6.55 12.67
CA GLU A 22 -13.69 -7.98 12.53
C GLU A 22 -12.23 -8.32 12.87
N LEU A 23 -11.32 -7.37 12.65
CA LEU A 23 -9.90 -7.48 13.02
C LEU A 23 -9.63 -7.16 14.50
N GLY A 24 -10.65 -6.71 15.26
CA GLY A 24 -10.51 -6.32 16.66
C GLY A 24 -9.85 -4.96 16.88
N LEU A 25 -9.92 -4.08 15.88
CA LEU A 25 -9.53 -2.68 15.99
C LEU A 25 -10.68 -1.88 16.62
N ALA A 26 -10.33 -0.97 17.52
CA ALA A 26 -11.27 -0.02 18.10
C ALA A 26 -11.53 1.16 17.14
N GLU A 27 -12.61 1.89 17.38
CA GLU A 27 -13.06 2.97 16.49
C GLU A 27 -12.10 4.18 16.52
N ASP A 28 -11.50 4.45 17.67
CA ASP A 28 -10.47 5.47 17.90
C ASP A 28 -9.08 5.07 17.36
N GLU A 29 -8.91 3.81 16.96
CA GLU A 29 -7.66 3.31 16.38
C GLU A 29 -7.64 3.39 14.85
N ILE A 30 -8.71 3.88 14.23
CA ILE A 30 -8.80 4.04 12.78
C ILE A 30 -9.13 5.48 12.37
N GLU A 31 -8.48 5.95 11.31
CA GLU A 31 -8.75 7.26 10.71
C GLU A 31 -9.29 7.07 9.29
N HIS A 32 -10.54 7.48 9.06
CA HIS A 32 -11.23 7.23 7.78
C HIS A 32 -10.73 8.10 6.62
N TYR A 33 -10.53 7.46 5.48
CA TYR A 33 -10.32 8.09 4.17
C TYR A 33 -11.50 7.76 3.26
N GLY A 34 -12.63 8.42 3.53
CA GLY A 34 -13.92 8.05 2.97
C GLY A 34 -14.46 6.75 3.59
N LYS A 35 -15.41 6.10 2.89
CA LYS A 35 -16.17 4.97 3.46
C LYS A 35 -15.45 3.63 3.49
N TYR A 36 -14.46 3.45 2.61
CA TYR A 36 -13.88 2.14 2.28
C TYR A 36 -12.36 2.05 2.50
N LYS A 37 -11.76 3.08 3.11
CA LYS A 37 -10.33 3.13 3.41
C LYS A 37 -10.13 3.76 4.78
N ALA A 38 -9.12 3.32 5.52
CA ALA A 38 -8.72 3.94 6.77
C ALA A 38 -7.23 3.73 7.01
N LYS A 39 -6.60 4.66 7.73
CA LYS A 39 -5.31 4.44 8.38
C LYS A 39 -5.53 3.81 9.74
N VAL A 40 -4.56 3.04 10.21
CA VAL A 40 -4.58 2.40 11.52
C VAL A 40 -3.53 3.07 12.39
N SER A 41 -3.91 3.48 13.60
CA SER A 41 -3.00 4.10 14.57
C SER A 41 -1.87 3.13 14.96
N LEU A 42 -0.67 3.67 15.14
CA LEU A 42 0.47 2.88 15.62
C LEU A 42 0.32 2.48 17.09
N GLU A 43 -0.54 3.15 17.85
CA GLU A 43 -0.85 2.82 19.25
C GLU A 43 -1.43 1.40 19.40
N VAL A 44 -1.99 0.84 18.32
CA VAL A 44 -2.42 -0.56 18.25
C VAL A 44 -1.27 -1.51 18.57
N PHE A 45 -0.04 -1.20 18.14
CA PHE A 45 1.13 -2.03 18.45
C PHE A 45 1.46 -2.02 19.95
N ASP A 46 1.32 -0.87 20.61
CA ASP A 46 1.58 -0.74 22.04
C ASP A 46 0.51 -1.48 22.86
N ARG A 47 -0.76 -1.36 22.47
CA ARG A 47 -1.88 -2.12 23.08
C ARG A 47 -1.68 -3.63 22.93
N LEU A 48 -1.22 -4.07 21.77
CA LEU A 48 -1.09 -5.50 21.42
C LEU A 48 0.30 -6.07 21.67
N LYS A 49 1.22 -5.33 22.31
CA LYS A 49 2.64 -5.74 22.49
C LYS A 49 2.84 -7.12 23.13
N ASN A 50 1.92 -7.52 24.00
CA ASN A 50 1.97 -8.81 24.71
C ASN A 50 1.21 -9.94 23.99
N ARG A 51 0.55 -9.65 22.87
CA ARG A 51 -0.20 -10.65 22.10
C ARG A 51 0.77 -11.55 21.34
N PRO A 52 0.58 -12.88 21.34
CA PRO A 52 1.43 -13.77 20.56
C PRO A 52 1.32 -13.44 19.07
N LYS A 53 2.46 -13.48 18.38
CA LYS A 53 2.53 -13.25 16.93
C LYS A 53 1.74 -14.32 16.18
N GLY A 54 1.04 -13.91 15.12
CA GLY A 54 0.39 -14.81 14.19
C GLY A 54 1.39 -15.61 13.33
N LYS A 55 0.86 -16.44 12.42
CA LYS A 55 1.68 -17.12 11.40
C LYS A 55 1.97 -16.18 10.25
N LEU A 56 3.24 -16.10 9.83
CA LEU A 56 3.65 -15.34 8.66
C LEU A 56 3.76 -16.27 7.46
N ILE A 57 2.95 -16.02 6.43
CA ILE A 57 3.02 -16.71 5.13
C ILE A 57 3.59 -15.73 4.12
N TYR A 58 4.72 -16.06 3.52
CA TYR A 58 5.39 -15.22 2.53
C TYR A 58 5.14 -15.76 1.12
N THR A 59 4.55 -14.93 0.25
CA THR A 59 4.28 -15.29 -1.15
C THR A 59 5.40 -14.76 -2.05
N THR A 60 6.09 -15.68 -2.71
CA THR A 60 7.12 -15.38 -3.73
C THR A 60 6.75 -15.99 -5.08
N ALA A 61 7.50 -15.65 -6.12
CA ALA A 61 7.38 -16.22 -7.45
C ALA A 61 8.77 -16.50 -8.04
N ILE A 62 8.80 -17.25 -9.15
CA ILE A 62 9.99 -17.39 -9.99
C ILE A 62 10.38 -16.05 -10.62
N THR A 63 11.52 -16.02 -11.32
CA THR A 63 11.94 -14.87 -12.13
C THR A 63 10.82 -14.45 -13.09
N ALA A 64 10.55 -13.15 -13.13
CA ALA A 64 9.47 -12.60 -13.94
C ALA A 64 9.67 -12.88 -15.44
N THR A 65 8.59 -13.23 -16.11
CA THR A 65 8.51 -13.53 -17.54
C THR A 65 7.41 -12.65 -18.18
N PRO A 66 7.44 -12.44 -19.51
CA PRO A 66 6.39 -11.70 -20.20
C PRO A 66 4.97 -12.28 -20.05
N ALA A 67 4.85 -13.56 -19.69
CA ALA A 67 3.55 -14.21 -19.47
C ALA A 67 2.87 -13.73 -18.17
N GLY A 68 3.65 -13.28 -17.19
CA GLY A 68 3.17 -12.87 -15.87
C GLY A 68 2.87 -14.06 -14.94
N GLU A 69 3.27 -13.92 -13.68
CA GLU A 69 3.25 -15.04 -12.71
C GLU A 69 2.06 -14.98 -11.75
N GLY A 70 1.29 -13.89 -11.76
CA GLY A 70 0.09 -13.77 -10.93
C GLY A 70 0.33 -13.70 -9.40
N LYS A 71 1.55 -13.39 -8.95
CA LYS A 71 1.94 -13.41 -7.52
C LYS A 71 0.94 -12.73 -6.58
N THR A 72 0.51 -11.50 -6.90
CA THR A 72 -0.45 -10.77 -6.06
C THR A 72 -1.84 -11.40 -6.09
N CYS A 73 -2.29 -11.88 -7.26
CA CYS A 73 -3.55 -12.61 -7.40
C CYS A 73 -3.54 -13.87 -6.52
N THR A 74 -2.44 -14.62 -6.49
CA THR A 74 -2.28 -15.78 -5.60
C THR A 74 -2.29 -15.40 -4.12
N ALA A 75 -1.62 -14.32 -3.72
CA ALA A 75 -1.59 -13.87 -2.33
C ALA A 75 -2.99 -13.46 -1.83
N VAL A 76 -3.75 -12.72 -2.64
CA VAL A 76 -5.12 -12.33 -2.33
C VAL A 76 -6.05 -13.55 -2.30
N GLY A 77 -5.97 -14.42 -3.31
CA GLY A 77 -6.78 -15.63 -3.40
C GLY A 77 -6.52 -16.61 -2.23
N LEU A 78 -5.26 -16.77 -1.82
CA LEU A 78 -4.91 -17.57 -0.64
C LEU A 78 -5.52 -16.99 0.63
N THR A 79 -5.48 -15.67 0.80
CA THR A 79 -6.08 -14.99 1.96
C THR A 79 -7.60 -15.16 1.98
N GLN A 80 -8.26 -15.01 0.84
CA GLN A 80 -9.70 -15.27 0.70
C GLN A 80 -10.04 -16.75 1.03
N ALA A 81 -9.23 -17.71 0.56
CA ALA A 81 -9.43 -19.13 0.84
C ALA A 81 -9.28 -19.45 2.34
N LEU A 82 -8.27 -18.90 3.01
CA LEU A 82 -8.08 -19.06 4.45
C LEU A 82 -9.25 -18.44 5.24
N GLY A 83 -9.75 -17.28 4.81
CA GLY A 83 -10.96 -16.68 5.37
C GLY A 83 -12.19 -17.58 5.23
N LYS A 84 -12.40 -18.21 4.07
CA LYS A 84 -13.48 -19.20 3.86
C LYS A 84 -13.35 -20.43 4.76
N LEU A 85 -12.13 -20.79 5.16
CA LEU A 85 -11.85 -21.87 6.12
C LEU A 85 -11.96 -21.42 7.59
N GLY A 86 -12.47 -20.21 7.85
CA GLY A 86 -12.67 -19.67 9.19
C GLY A 86 -11.37 -19.25 9.89
N LYS A 87 -10.29 -18.98 9.14
CA LYS A 87 -9.06 -18.43 9.70
C LYS A 87 -9.11 -16.90 9.69
N ASN A 88 -8.67 -16.28 10.78
CA ASN A 88 -8.45 -14.83 10.82
C ASN A 88 -7.13 -14.52 10.10
N THR A 89 -7.22 -13.98 8.89
CA THR A 89 -6.08 -13.76 7.99
C THR A 89 -6.20 -12.44 7.26
N VAL A 90 -5.07 -11.74 7.12
CA VAL A 90 -4.95 -10.45 6.44
C VAL A 90 -3.88 -10.56 5.36
N VAL A 91 -4.12 -9.94 4.21
CA VAL A 91 -3.12 -9.79 3.16
C VAL A 91 -2.42 -8.44 3.30
N CYS A 92 -1.10 -8.43 3.23
CA CYS A 92 -0.31 -7.20 3.18
C CYS A 92 0.33 -7.08 1.79
N ILE A 93 0.03 -5.99 1.09
CA ILE A 93 0.56 -5.71 -0.26
C ILE A 93 1.20 -4.32 -0.30
N ARG A 94 1.99 -4.06 -1.34
CA ARG A 94 2.60 -2.75 -1.57
C ARG A 94 1.61 -1.85 -2.31
N GLU A 95 1.58 -0.57 -1.95
CA GLU A 95 0.95 0.47 -2.77
C GLU A 95 1.68 0.58 -4.12
N PRO A 96 0.96 0.59 -5.25
CA PRO A 96 1.57 0.80 -6.56
C PRO A 96 1.99 2.26 -6.76
N SER A 97 3.02 2.47 -7.58
CA SER A 97 3.35 3.82 -8.04
C SER A 97 2.23 4.38 -8.93
N LEU A 98 1.97 5.67 -8.80
CA LEU A 98 1.00 6.42 -9.61
C LEU A 98 1.39 6.48 -11.10
N GLY A 99 2.67 6.58 -11.42
CA GLY A 99 3.16 6.83 -12.78
C GLY A 99 2.73 5.76 -13.81
N PRO A 100 2.96 4.46 -13.54
CA PRO A 100 2.55 3.37 -14.43
C PRO A 100 1.06 3.34 -14.81
N THR A 101 0.18 3.87 -13.96
CA THR A 101 -1.28 3.97 -14.23
C THR A 101 -1.56 4.79 -15.50
N PHE A 102 -0.74 5.80 -15.81
CA PHE A 102 -0.88 6.64 -17.00
C PHE A 102 -0.05 6.15 -18.20
N GLY A 103 0.60 4.99 -18.07
CA GLY A 103 1.43 4.39 -19.11
C GLY A 103 0.90 3.03 -19.58
N ILE A 104 1.50 1.95 -19.06
CA ILE A 104 1.41 0.62 -19.66
C ILE A 104 0.37 -0.28 -18.96
N LYS A 105 0.04 -0.06 -17.67
CA LYS A 105 -1.04 -0.78 -16.97
C LYS A 105 -1.31 -0.23 -15.57
N GLY A 106 -2.59 -0.04 -15.22
CA GLY A 106 -3.05 0.45 -13.92
C GLY A 106 -3.63 -0.60 -12.97
N GLY A 107 -3.22 -1.87 -13.02
CA GLY A 107 -3.83 -2.94 -12.18
C GLY A 107 -2.79 -3.71 -11.37
N ALA A 108 -2.49 -3.26 -10.14
CA ALA A 108 -1.45 -3.88 -9.30
C ALA A 108 -1.98 -4.67 -8.09
N ALA A 109 -3.26 -4.51 -7.75
CA ALA A 109 -3.87 -5.03 -6.52
C ALA A 109 -4.60 -6.38 -6.71
N GLY A 110 -4.00 -7.30 -7.47
CA GLY A 110 -4.58 -8.62 -7.79
C GLY A 110 -5.19 -8.69 -9.19
N GLY A 111 -6.14 -9.61 -9.41
CA GLY A 111 -6.79 -9.80 -10.71
C GLY A 111 -7.94 -10.82 -10.63
N GLY A 112 -8.87 -10.74 -11.58
CA GLY A 112 -10.11 -11.52 -11.59
C GLY A 112 -10.94 -11.28 -10.32
N TYR A 113 -11.35 -12.37 -9.67
CA TYR A 113 -12.09 -12.32 -8.39
C TYR A 113 -11.19 -12.23 -7.14
N SER A 114 -9.87 -12.19 -7.35
CA SER A 114 -8.86 -12.10 -6.30
C SER A 114 -8.22 -10.71 -6.33
N GLN A 115 -8.97 -9.70 -5.87
CA GLN A 115 -8.59 -8.29 -5.90
C GLN A 115 -8.66 -7.65 -4.51
N VAL A 116 -7.86 -6.59 -4.29
CA VAL A 116 -8.03 -5.63 -3.19
C VAL A 116 -8.69 -4.38 -3.76
N LEU A 117 -9.70 -3.87 -3.07
CA LEU A 117 -10.55 -2.76 -3.50
C LEU A 117 -10.61 -1.68 -2.41
N PRO A 118 -10.92 -0.42 -2.75
CA PRO A 118 -11.27 0.12 -4.08
C PRO A 118 -10.07 0.30 -5.02
N MET A 119 -10.15 -0.27 -6.22
CA MET A 119 -9.03 -0.33 -7.17
C MET A 119 -8.59 1.05 -7.68
N ASP A 120 -9.54 1.93 -7.99
CA ASP A 120 -9.25 3.26 -8.54
C ASP A 120 -8.47 4.12 -7.54
N ASP A 121 -8.89 4.11 -6.27
CA ASP A 121 -8.19 4.85 -5.22
C ASP A 121 -6.77 4.31 -5.02
N ILE A 122 -6.60 2.98 -4.98
CA ILE A 122 -5.30 2.32 -4.77
C ILE A 122 -4.30 2.67 -5.87
N ASN A 123 -4.74 2.79 -7.12
CA ASN A 123 -3.86 3.08 -8.25
C ASN A 123 -3.61 4.58 -8.48
N LEU A 124 -4.30 5.45 -7.74
CA LEU A 124 -4.18 6.90 -7.84
C LEU A 124 -3.50 7.49 -6.60
N HIS A 125 -4.20 8.35 -5.85
CA HIS A 125 -3.62 9.05 -4.71
C HIS A 125 -3.74 8.28 -3.39
N PHE A 126 -4.52 7.21 -3.39
CA PHE A 126 -4.83 6.36 -2.25
C PHE A 126 -5.05 7.14 -0.95
N THR A 127 -4.12 7.08 0.00
CA THR A 127 -4.18 7.85 1.26
C THR A 127 -3.10 8.94 1.35
N GLY A 128 -2.38 9.19 0.25
CA GLY A 128 -1.37 10.25 0.14
C GLY A 128 0.03 9.85 0.58
N ASP A 129 0.30 8.56 0.81
CA ASP A 129 1.59 8.10 1.36
C ASP A 129 2.76 8.39 0.43
N ILE A 130 2.61 8.12 -0.87
CA ILE A 130 3.63 8.44 -1.86
C ILE A 130 3.86 9.95 -1.94
N HIS A 131 2.81 10.77 -1.82
CA HIS A 131 2.95 12.24 -1.79
C HIS A 131 3.76 12.69 -0.58
N ALA A 132 3.49 12.14 0.60
CA ALA A 132 4.25 12.45 1.81
C ALA A 132 5.74 12.06 1.66
N VAL A 133 6.03 10.90 1.08
CA VAL A 133 7.41 10.46 0.76
C VAL A 133 8.07 11.43 -0.23
N SER A 134 7.39 11.80 -1.31
CA SER A 134 7.89 12.76 -2.30
C SER A 134 8.15 14.14 -1.69
N THR A 135 7.26 14.63 -0.84
CA THR A 135 7.43 15.92 -0.15
C THR A 135 8.64 15.89 0.78
N ALA A 136 8.80 14.85 1.60
CA ALA A 136 9.95 14.71 2.49
C ALA A 136 11.27 14.59 1.70
N HIS A 137 11.29 13.79 0.64
CA HIS A 137 12.46 13.61 -0.22
C HIS A 137 12.93 14.91 -0.88
N ASN A 138 11.97 15.65 -1.43
CA ASN A 138 12.24 16.93 -2.11
C ASN A 138 12.55 18.07 -1.15
N LEU A 139 11.98 18.05 0.06
CA LEU A 139 12.35 19.00 1.11
C LEU A 139 13.83 18.87 1.47
N LEU A 140 14.34 17.64 1.65
CA LEU A 140 15.76 17.43 1.92
C LEU A 140 16.63 17.92 0.75
N ALA A 141 16.24 17.62 -0.49
CA ALA A 141 16.96 18.13 -1.67
C ALA A 141 16.98 19.67 -1.71
N ALA A 142 15.85 20.32 -1.40
CA ALA A 142 15.77 21.79 -1.34
C ALA A 142 16.60 22.37 -0.19
N MET A 143 16.60 21.75 0.99
CA MET A 143 17.43 22.18 2.12
C MET A 143 18.92 22.04 1.83
N LEU A 144 19.33 20.98 1.12
CA LEU A 144 20.71 20.78 0.68
C LEU A 144 21.16 21.91 -0.25
N ASP A 145 20.39 22.19 -1.30
CA ASP A 145 20.72 23.27 -2.24
C ASP A 145 20.70 24.65 -1.55
N ASN A 146 19.75 24.88 -0.64
CA ASN A 146 19.70 26.11 0.14
C ASN A 146 20.92 26.26 1.05
N HIS A 147 21.37 25.20 1.72
CA HIS A 147 22.57 25.24 2.55
C HIS A 147 23.82 25.62 1.74
N ILE A 148 23.96 25.08 0.53
CA ILE A 148 25.05 25.44 -0.39
C ILE A 148 24.94 26.91 -0.81
N HIS A 149 23.72 27.39 -1.11
CA HIS A 149 23.47 28.76 -1.52
C HIS A 149 23.76 29.79 -0.41
N GLN A 150 23.43 29.47 0.86
CA GLN A 150 23.52 30.38 2.00
C GLN A 150 24.91 30.46 2.65
N GLY A 151 25.96 29.96 2.01
CA GLY A 151 27.34 30.07 2.49
C GLY A 151 28.08 28.74 2.62
N ASN A 152 27.39 27.60 2.46
CA ASN A 152 27.99 26.28 2.41
C ASN A 152 28.96 26.01 3.57
N GLU A 153 28.55 26.28 4.81
CA GLU A 153 29.41 26.15 6.01
C GLU A 153 29.95 24.71 6.20
N LEU A 154 29.28 23.72 5.60
CA LEU A 154 29.68 22.31 5.63
C LEU A 154 30.64 21.93 4.49
N ASN A 155 31.03 22.89 3.63
CA ASN A 155 31.92 22.72 2.49
C ASN A 155 31.52 21.54 1.57
N ILE A 156 30.23 21.46 1.26
CA ILE A 156 29.66 20.40 0.42
C ILE A 156 30.19 20.54 -1.00
N ASN A 157 30.75 19.45 -1.55
CA ASN A 157 31.13 19.38 -2.95
C ASN A 157 29.93 18.97 -3.81
N ILE A 158 29.44 19.90 -4.63
CA ILE A 158 28.28 19.72 -5.50
C ILE A 158 28.39 18.52 -6.46
N HIS A 159 29.60 18.15 -6.88
CA HIS A 159 29.83 17.02 -7.79
C HIS A 159 29.77 15.65 -7.09
N ARG A 160 29.69 15.64 -5.76
CA ARG A 160 29.61 14.42 -4.94
C ARG A 160 28.25 14.24 -4.27
N VAL A 161 27.28 15.11 -4.55
CA VAL A 161 25.93 14.96 -4.04
C VAL A 161 25.26 13.75 -4.70
N VAL A 162 24.92 12.75 -3.90
CA VAL A 162 24.20 11.54 -4.35
C VAL A 162 22.70 11.60 -4.11
N TRP A 163 22.23 12.57 -3.31
CA TRP A 163 20.81 12.76 -3.04
C TRP A 163 20.12 13.39 -4.26
N ARG A 164 19.17 12.67 -4.84
CA ARG A 164 18.42 13.09 -6.04
C ARG A 164 17.09 13.76 -5.64
N ARG A 165 16.29 14.09 -6.65
CA ARG A 165 14.87 14.45 -6.55
C ARG A 165 14.04 13.38 -7.25
#